data_AF-A0A3M7CHW8-F1
#
_entry.id   AF-A0A3M7CHW8-F1
#
_cell.length_a   1.000
_cell.length_b   1.000
_cell.length_c   1.000
_cell.angle_alpha   90.00
_cell.angle_beta   90.00
_cell.angle_gamma   90.00
#
_symmetry.space_group_name_H-M   'P 1'
#
loop_
_entity.id
_entity.type
_entity.pdbx_description
1 polymer ?
#
loop_
_entity_poly.entity_id
_entity_poly.type
_entity_poly.pdbx_seq_one_letter_code
_entity_poly.pdbx_strand_id
1 'polypeptide(L)'
;MSPSSSNTTTNNKSLTNLSGKWKQSKPLTSDIAPVLEIQGFNALMRKAILAAPVHLSIDQKSKSEIVIEQSTSASLPGIREVWFPPTDGKLSEWIDSEDKLMGKVRSRSGWFSVRELKEGKETEGFLVEGLQEEVEEKVVWAEVESLAAKKAWKAVQVWRMEGGRFVRRVVTTGAGGEGGKAETVLVYEFEG
;
A
#
# COMPACT_ATOMS: atom_id res chain seq x y z
N MET A 1 12.70 -14.21 -44.31
CA MET A 1 12.27 -13.17 -43.36
C MET A 1 11.39 -13.84 -42.33
N SER A 2 11.94 -14.16 -41.17
CA SER A 2 11.18 -14.75 -40.05
C SER A 2 10.76 -13.59 -39.14
N PRO A 3 9.47 -13.47 -38.75
CA PRO A 3 9.08 -12.45 -37.80
C PRO A 3 9.57 -12.85 -36.41
N SER A 4 10.35 -11.95 -35.81
CA SER A 4 10.78 -12.03 -34.42
C SER A 4 9.55 -11.96 -33.51
N SER A 5 9.18 -13.09 -32.92
CA SER A 5 8.23 -13.12 -31.81
C SER A 5 8.81 -12.31 -30.66
N SER A 6 8.18 -11.17 -30.34
CA SER A 6 8.45 -10.42 -29.12
C SER A 6 8.11 -11.30 -27.92
N ASN A 7 9.14 -11.85 -27.28
CA ASN A 7 9.03 -12.49 -25.97
C ASN A 7 8.47 -11.45 -24.98
N THR A 8 7.17 -11.52 -24.73
CA THR A 8 6.57 -10.86 -23.57
C THR A 8 6.95 -11.73 -22.39
N THR A 9 7.98 -11.34 -21.65
CA THR A 9 8.30 -11.96 -20.37
C THR A 9 7.10 -11.71 -19.45
N THR A 10 6.18 -12.66 -19.36
CA THR A 10 5.15 -12.66 -18.31
C THR A 10 5.89 -12.80 -16.99
N ASN A 11 6.19 -11.67 -16.37
CA ASN A 11 6.74 -11.62 -15.03
C ASN A 11 5.73 -12.28 -14.09
N ASN A 12 6.07 -13.48 -13.60
CA ASN A 12 5.22 -14.30 -12.72
C ASN A 12 5.19 -13.73 -11.29
N LYS A 13 4.75 -12.48 -11.15
CA LYS A 13 4.59 -11.81 -9.85
C LYS A 13 3.25 -12.18 -9.25
N SER A 14 3.27 -12.43 -7.95
CA SER A 14 2.11 -12.75 -7.14
C SER A 14 2.31 -12.16 -5.74
N LEU A 15 1.28 -12.16 -4.89
CA LEU A 15 1.43 -11.68 -3.50
C LEU A 15 2.44 -12.50 -2.67
N THR A 16 2.76 -13.72 -3.09
CA THR A 16 3.80 -14.56 -2.48
C THR A 16 5.14 -14.48 -3.23
N ASN A 17 5.26 -13.60 -4.23
CA ASN A 17 6.47 -13.35 -5.01
C ASN A 17 6.52 -11.88 -5.45
N LEU A 18 6.70 -10.97 -4.49
CA LEU A 18 6.70 -9.52 -4.70
C LEU A 18 8.11 -8.91 -4.83
N SER A 19 9.17 -9.65 -4.49
CA SER A 19 10.53 -9.09 -4.41
C SER A 19 10.97 -8.40 -5.71
N GLY A 20 11.64 -7.26 -5.59
CA GLY A 20 12.14 -6.45 -6.71
C GLY A 20 11.58 -5.02 -6.69
N LYS A 21 11.73 -4.31 -7.82
CA LYS A 21 11.37 -2.90 -7.95
C LYS A 21 10.05 -2.72 -8.66
N TRP A 22 9.28 -1.78 -8.15
CA TRP A 22 7.98 -1.41 -8.68
C TRP A 22 7.90 0.09 -8.82
N LYS A 23 7.30 0.57 -9.90
CA LYS A 23 7.08 1.99 -10.12
C LYS A 23 5.60 2.30 -10.11
N GLN A 24 5.25 3.40 -9.47
CA GLN A 24 3.89 3.88 -9.46
C GLN A 24 3.45 4.32 -10.86
N SER A 25 2.33 3.77 -11.32
CA SER A 25 1.64 4.20 -12.52
C SER A 25 0.77 5.41 -12.19
N LYS A 26 1.26 6.63 -12.47
CA LYS A 26 0.52 7.88 -12.25
C LYS A 26 -0.86 7.91 -12.93
N PRO A 27 -1.03 7.45 -14.19
CA PRO A 27 -2.35 7.47 -14.85
C PRO A 27 -3.39 6.56 -14.20
N LEU A 28 -2.95 5.53 -13.46
CA LEU A 28 -3.82 4.54 -12.81
C LEU A 28 -3.97 4.78 -11.30
N THR A 29 -3.19 5.71 -10.74
CA THR A 29 -3.31 6.12 -9.34
C THR A 29 -4.33 7.25 -9.24
N SER A 30 -5.23 7.17 -8.27
CA SER A 30 -6.13 8.28 -7.95
C SER A 30 -5.37 9.46 -7.33
N ASP A 31 -6.04 10.60 -7.16
CA ASP A 31 -5.47 11.74 -6.43
C ASP A 31 -5.16 11.36 -4.98
N ILE A 32 -3.93 11.64 -4.54
CA ILE A 32 -3.45 11.36 -3.18
C ILE A 32 -3.38 12.63 -2.32
N ALA A 33 -3.67 13.81 -2.88
CA ALA A 33 -3.58 15.09 -2.17
C ALA A 33 -4.43 15.13 -0.88
N PRO A 34 -5.68 14.62 -0.86
CA PRO A 34 -6.50 14.59 0.36
C PRO A 34 -5.88 13.73 1.47
N VAL A 35 -5.28 12.58 1.13
CA VAL A 35 -4.59 11.71 2.09
C VAL A 35 -3.41 12.45 2.72
N LEU A 36 -2.58 13.11 1.91
CA LEU A 36 -1.44 13.85 2.42
C LEU A 36 -1.87 15.03 3.33
N GLU A 37 -3.01 15.64 3.04
CA GLU A 37 -3.57 16.71 3.88
C GLU A 37 -4.04 16.18 5.23
N ILE A 38 -4.78 15.06 5.25
CA ILE A 38 -5.20 14.37 6.48
C ILE A 38 -3.98 13.95 7.32
N GLN A 39 -2.92 13.47 6.67
CA GLN A 39 -1.65 13.11 7.32
C GLN A 39 -0.85 14.32 7.82
N GLY A 40 -1.30 15.54 7.52
CA GLY A 40 -0.75 16.77 8.06
C GLY A 40 0.40 17.39 7.26
N PHE A 41 0.66 16.91 6.04
CA PHE A 41 1.65 17.50 5.15
C PHE A 41 1.24 18.91 4.72
N ASN A 42 2.16 19.87 4.83
CA ASN A 42 1.92 21.23 4.34
C ASN A 42 1.87 21.27 2.80
N ALA A 43 1.31 22.35 2.23
CA ALA A 43 1.08 22.47 0.79
C ALA A 43 2.36 22.32 -0.06
N LEU A 44 3.52 22.76 0.44
CA LEU A 44 4.79 22.63 -0.26
C LEU A 44 5.23 21.16 -0.35
N MET A 45 5.15 20.44 0.78
CA MET A 45 5.45 19.00 0.82
C MET A 45 4.48 18.19 -0.02
N ARG A 46 3.17 18.52 0.00
CA ARG A 46 2.17 17.85 -0.85
C ARG A 46 2.52 18.01 -2.34
N LYS A 47 2.85 19.22 -2.78
CA LYS A 47 3.27 19.48 -4.17
C LYS A 47 4.52 18.68 -4.55
N ALA A 48 5.51 18.61 -3.66
CA ALA A 48 6.73 17.85 -3.91
C ALA A 48 6.44 16.35 -4.06
N ILE A 49 5.63 15.77 -3.17
CA ILE A 49 5.25 14.35 -3.22
C ILE A 49 4.46 14.02 -4.50
N LEU A 50 3.48 14.85 -4.86
CA LEU A 50 2.64 14.65 -6.06
C LEU A 50 3.45 14.74 -7.38
N ALA A 51 4.43 15.64 -7.43
CA ALA A 51 5.28 15.81 -8.60
C ALA A 51 6.25 14.64 -8.77
N ALA A 52 6.71 14.03 -7.67
CA ALA A 52 7.79 13.09 -7.71
C ALA A 52 7.33 11.66 -8.10
N PRO A 53 8.08 10.95 -8.96
CA PRO A 53 7.86 9.52 -9.20
C PRO A 53 8.08 8.71 -7.92
N VAL A 54 7.17 7.79 -7.63
CA VAL A 54 7.30 6.87 -6.49
C VAL A 54 7.73 5.50 -6.98
N HIS A 55 8.72 4.93 -6.31
CA HIS A 55 9.15 3.55 -6.51
C HIS A 55 9.06 2.78 -5.19
N LEU A 56 8.71 1.50 -5.26
CA LEU A 56 8.83 0.56 -4.17
C LEU A 56 10.00 -0.38 -4.48
N SER A 57 10.86 -0.59 -3.49
CA SER A 57 11.77 -1.73 -3.45
C SER A 57 11.22 -2.71 -2.43
N ILE A 58 10.78 -3.88 -2.89
CA ILE A 58 10.18 -4.90 -2.02
C ILE A 58 11.20 -6.03 -1.83
N ASP A 59 11.42 -6.41 -0.58
CA ASP A 59 12.14 -7.62 -0.20
C ASP A 59 11.20 -8.53 0.59
N GLN A 60 10.63 -9.52 -0.10
CA GLN A 60 9.80 -10.56 0.51
C GLN A 60 10.70 -11.72 0.94
N LYS A 61 11.16 -11.66 2.18
CA LYS A 61 12.04 -12.69 2.76
C LYS A 61 11.31 -14.01 2.98
N SER A 62 10.02 -13.94 3.30
CA SER A 62 9.15 -15.11 3.46
C SER A 62 7.67 -14.72 3.29
N LYS A 63 6.76 -15.69 3.45
CA LYS A 63 5.31 -15.41 3.53
C LYS A 63 4.93 -14.56 4.74
N SER A 64 5.80 -14.45 5.76
CA SER A 64 5.52 -13.77 7.03
C SER A 64 6.50 -12.63 7.31
N GLU A 65 7.32 -12.22 6.33
CA GLU A 65 8.15 -11.02 6.44
C GLU A 65 8.29 -10.39 5.05
N ILE A 66 7.74 -9.18 4.92
CA ILE A 66 7.81 -8.37 3.71
C ILE A 66 8.34 -7.00 4.12
N VAL A 67 9.47 -6.59 3.52
CA VAL A 67 10.04 -5.25 3.69
C VAL A 67 9.71 -4.44 2.45
N ILE A 68 9.15 -3.25 2.64
CA ILE A 68 8.81 -2.33 1.56
C ILE A 68 9.50 -1.01 1.81
N GLU A 69 10.36 -0.61 0.88
CA GLU A 69 11.03 0.67 0.89
C GLU A 69 10.44 1.54 -0.22
N GLN A 70 9.67 2.54 0.17
CA GLN A 70 9.17 3.56 -0.73
C GLN A 70 10.22 4.66 -0.87
N SER A 71 10.61 4.91 -2.12
CA SER A 71 11.55 5.97 -2.47
C SER A 71 10.98 6.87 -3.54
N THR A 72 11.53 8.07 -3.63
CA THR A 72 11.18 9.02 -4.67
C THR A 72 12.43 9.78 -5.12
N SER A 73 12.42 10.28 -6.36
CA SER A 73 13.59 10.92 -6.97
C SER A 73 13.83 12.35 -6.50
N ALA A 74 12.87 12.96 -5.81
CA ALA A 74 13.07 14.21 -5.10
C ALA A 74 13.70 13.90 -3.74
N SER A 75 14.57 14.76 -3.21
CA SER A 75 15.31 14.65 -1.92
C SER A 75 14.46 14.47 -0.65
N LEU A 76 13.20 14.07 -0.80
CA LEU A 76 12.30 13.61 0.23
C LEU A 76 12.84 12.33 0.86
N PRO A 77 12.76 12.20 2.19
CA PRO A 77 13.05 10.94 2.88
C PRO A 77 12.16 9.82 2.34
N GLY A 78 12.74 8.63 2.17
CA GLY A 78 11.97 7.42 1.91
C GLY A 78 11.17 6.99 3.13
N ILE A 79 10.17 6.13 2.88
CA ILE A 79 9.38 5.47 3.92
C ILE A 79 9.75 3.99 3.91
N ARG A 80 9.89 3.40 5.09
CA ARG A 80 10.13 1.97 5.23
C ARG A 80 9.02 1.32 6.03
N GLU A 81 8.32 0.38 5.41
CA GLU A 81 7.30 -0.44 6.05
C GLU A 81 7.84 -1.88 6.18
N VAL A 82 7.61 -2.48 7.35
CA VAL A 82 7.89 -3.91 7.56
C VAL A 82 6.61 -4.58 7.99
N TRP A 83 6.22 -5.61 7.25
CA TRP A 83 5.01 -6.36 7.51
C TRP A 83 5.35 -7.77 7.95
N PHE A 84 4.65 -8.23 8.99
CA PHE A 84 4.76 -9.57 9.53
C PHE A 84 3.42 -10.30 9.49
N PRO A 85 2.80 -10.48 8.31
CA PRO A 85 1.46 -11.05 8.23
C PRO A 85 1.47 -12.52 8.66
N PRO A 86 0.72 -12.91 9.70
CA PRO A 86 0.65 -14.31 10.10
C PRO A 86 -0.19 -15.08 9.08
N THR A 87 0.05 -16.39 8.99
CA THR A 87 -0.64 -17.25 8.02
C THR A 87 -1.98 -17.79 8.51
N ASP A 88 -2.42 -17.41 9.71
CA ASP A 88 -3.58 -17.93 10.43
C ASP A 88 -4.85 -17.06 10.30
N GLY A 89 -4.88 -16.12 9.35
CA GLY A 89 -6.05 -15.28 9.10
C GLY A 89 -6.24 -14.16 10.14
N LYS A 90 -5.16 -13.77 10.84
CA LYS A 90 -5.19 -12.68 11.82
C LYS A 90 -4.27 -11.53 11.42
N LEU A 91 -4.42 -10.41 12.12
CA LEU A 91 -3.43 -9.34 12.08
C LEU A 91 -2.27 -9.69 12.99
N SER A 92 -1.08 -9.26 12.59
CA SER A 92 0.11 -9.23 13.45
C SER A 92 -0.10 -8.32 14.66
N GLU A 93 0.80 -8.45 15.64
CA GLU A 93 0.96 -7.43 16.67
C GLU A 93 1.29 -6.07 16.04
N TRP A 94 0.98 -5.00 16.77
CA TRP A 94 1.40 -3.65 16.40
C TRP A 94 2.91 -3.51 16.53
N ILE A 95 3.52 -2.88 15.53
CA ILE A 95 4.96 -2.63 15.48
C ILE A 95 5.16 -1.14 15.26
N ASP A 96 5.87 -0.51 16.18
CA ASP A 96 6.20 0.91 16.12
C ASP A 96 7.34 1.12 15.11
N SER A 97 7.25 2.21 14.35
CA SER A 97 8.32 2.68 13.47
C SER A 97 8.37 4.21 13.46
N GLU A 98 9.53 4.75 13.09
CA GLU A 98 9.73 6.18 12.99
C GLU A 98 10.55 6.51 11.74
N ASP A 99 10.04 7.42 10.93
CA ASP A 99 10.77 8.00 9.80
C ASP A 99 10.60 9.51 9.73
N LYS A 100 11.44 10.16 8.91
CA LYS A 100 11.49 11.63 8.82
C LYS A 100 10.28 12.25 8.13
N LEU A 101 9.51 11.47 7.37
CA LEU A 101 8.39 11.93 6.56
C LEU A 101 7.06 11.73 7.31
N MET A 102 6.84 10.57 7.93
CA MET A 102 5.62 10.20 8.64
C MET A 102 5.70 10.43 10.16
N GLY A 103 6.90 10.60 10.71
CA GLY A 103 7.13 10.65 12.15
C GLY A 103 6.92 9.27 12.78
N LYS A 104 6.48 9.25 14.05
CA LYS A 104 6.18 8.00 14.77
C LYS A 104 4.83 7.45 14.35
N VAL A 105 4.84 6.23 13.86
CA VAL A 105 3.66 5.45 13.49
C VAL A 105 3.74 4.07 14.12
N ARG A 106 2.62 3.36 14.11
CA ARG A 106 2.60 1.92 14.32
C ARG A 106 1.89 1.24 13.17
N SER A 107 2.30 0.04 12.81
CA SER A 107 1.66 -0.75 11.76
C SER A 107 1.41 -2.19 12.18
N ARG A 108 0.44 -2.82 11.53
CA ARG A 108 0.19 -4.26 11.61
C ARG A 108 -0.36 -4.76 10.28
N SER A 109 -0.20 -6.05 10.01
CA SER A 109 -0.55 -6.64 8.73
C SER A 109 -1.07 -8.07 8.88
N GLY A 110 -1.86 -8.56 7.93
CA GLY A 110 -2.34 -9.94 7.91
C GLY A 110 -2.75 -10.42 6.53
N TRP A 111 -2.75 -11.74 6.34
CA TRP A 111 -3.28 -12.39 5.16
C TRP A 111 -4.76 -12.68 5.37
N PHE A 112 -5.60 -12.25 4.43
CA PHE A 112 -7.04 -12.53 4.47
C PHE A 112 -7.51 -13.05 3.12
N SER A 113 -8.41 -14.02 3.15
CA SER A 113 -9.19 -14.39 1.98
C SER A 113 -10.19 -13.29 1.63
N VAL A 114 -10.58 -13.23 0.35
CA VAL A 114 -11.62 -12.29 -0.09
C VAL A 114 -12.92 -12.52 0.67
N ARG A 115 -13.26 -13.78 0.95
CA ARG A 115 -14.43 -14.16 1.73
C ARG A 115 -14.39 -13.59 3.16
N GLU A 116 -13.28 -13.78 3.87
CA GLU A 116 -13.10 -13.24 5.23
C GLU A 116 -13.26 -11.71 5.27
N LEU A 117 -12.82 -10.98 4.24
CA LEU A 117 -12.98 -9.52 4.19
C LEU A 117 -14.40 -9.08 3.83
N LYS A 118 -15.11 -9.83 2.99
CA LYS A 118 -16.49 -9.51 2.60
C LYS A 118 -17.49 -9.87 3.71
N GLU A 119 -17.24 -10.96 4.42
CA GLU A 119 -18.08 -11.44 5.54
C GLU A 119 -17.66 -10.80 6.89
N GLY A 120 -16.41 -10.35 7.01
CA GLY A 120 -15.80 -9.81 8.22
C GLY A 120 -15.99 -8.31 8.42
N LYS A 121 -16.18 -7.95 9.70
CA LYS A 121 -16.37 -6.61 10.31
C LYS A 121 -16.00 -5.40 9.47
N GLU A 122 -16.95 -4.46 9.35
CA GLU A 122 -16.73 -3.02 9.06
C GLU A 122 -15.70 -2.72 7.97
N THR A 123 -15.55 -3.62 7.00
CA THR A 123 -14.67 -3.39 5.88
C THR A 123 -15.35 -2.37 4.98
N GLU A 124 -14.75 -1.18 4.89
CA GLU A 124 -15.30 -0.15 4.03
C GLU A 124 -15.42 -0.66 2.60
N GLY A 125 -16.58 -0.47 1.97
CA GLY A 125 -16.86 -1.03 0.64
C GLY A 125 -15.80 -0.70 -0.40
N PHE A 126 -15.17 0.49 -0.29
CA PHE A 126 -14.06 0.90 -1.14
C PHE A 126 -12.85 -0.05 -1.09
N LEU A 127 -12.48 -0.57 0.09
CA LEU A 127 -11.29 -1.41 0.27
C LEU A 127 -11.40 -2.76 -0.42
N VAL A 128 -12.63 -3.31 -0.49
CA VAL A 128 -12.91 -4.65 -1.05
C VAL A 128 -13.54 -4.61 -2.43
N GLU A 129 -13.78 -3.42 -2.97
CA GLU A 129 -14.40 -3.26 -4.28
C GLU A 129 -13.56 -3.94 -5.37
N GLY A 130 -14.25 -4.70 -6.21
CA GLY A 130 -13.65 -5.44 -7.32
C GLY A 130 -12.90 -6.71 -6.91
N LEU A 131 -12.80 -7.05 -5.62
CA LEU A 131 -12.27 -8.36 -5.22
C LEU A 131 -13.25 -9.47 -5.63
N GLN A 132 -12.72 -10.54 -6.22
CA GLN A 132 -13.43 -11.74 -6.66
C GLN A 132 -12.72 -12.96 -6.09
N GLU A 133 -13.46 -13.79 -5.34
CA GLU A 133 -12.88 -14.95 -4.65
C GLU A 133 -12.29 -15.97 -5.63
N GLU A 134 -12.85 -16.02 -6.85
CA GLU A 134 -12.42 -16.88 -7.93
C GLU A 134 -11.11 -16.42 -8.61
N VAL A 135 -10.71 -15.16 -8.38
CA VAL A 135 -9.53 -14.53 -8.98
C VAL A 135 -8.43 -14.32 -7.95
N GLU A 136 -8.78 -13.82 -6.77
CA GLU A 136 -7.85 -13.58 -5.68
C GLU A 136 -8.11 -14.53 -4.50
N GLU A 137 -7.20 -15.49 -4.30
CA GLU A 137 -7.30 -16.40 -3.13
C GLU A 137 -7.10 -15.63 -1.81
N LYS A 138 -6.13 -14.71 -1.78
CA LYS A 138 -5.76 -13.92 -0.60
C LYS A 138 -5.34 -12.51 -0.99
N VAL A 139 -5.44 -11.60 -0.03
CA VAL A 139 -4.91 -10.23 -0.05
C VAL A 139 -4.11 -9.95 1.22
N VAL A 140 -3.29 -8.89 1.19
CA VAL A 140 -2.70 -8.35 2.43
C VAL A 140 -3.58 -7.21 2.93
N TRP A 141 -4.04 -7.33 4.16
CA TRP A 141 -4.58 -6.21 4.93
C TRP A 141 -3.46 -5.58 5.74
N ALA A 142 -3.36 -4.25 5.74
CA ALA A 142 -2.44 -3.52 6.58
C ALA A 142 -3.13 -2.32 7.24
N GLU A 143 -2.79 -2.06 8.50
CA GLU A 143 -3.22 -0.87 9.23
C GLU A 143 -2.01 -0.06 9.66
N VAL A 144 -2.11 1.25 9.54
CA VAL A 144 -1.09 2.20 9.99
C VAL A 144 -1.76 3.31 10.77
N GLU A 145 -1.22 3.64 11.94
CA GLU A 145 -1.74 4.70 12.80
C GLU A 145 -0.61 5.65 13.21
N SER A 146 -0.87 6.95 13.14
CA SER A 146 0.04 7.95 13.67
C SER A 146 -0.02 7.98 15.20
N LEU A 147 1.15 8.00 15.83
CA LEU A 147 1.31 8.16 17.28
C LEU A 147 1.47 9.64 17.69
N ALA A 148 1.26 10.58 16.76
CA ALA A 148 1.36 12.00 17.02
C ALA A 148 0.14 12.54 17.78
N ALA A 149 0.38 13.27 18.88
CA ALA A 149 -0.70 13.76 19.77
C ALA A 149 -1.63 14.82 19.15
N LYS A 150 -1.19 15.57 18.12
CA LYS A 150 -1.93 16.73 17.59
C LYS A 150 -2.46 16.56 16.16
N LYS A 151 -2.10 15.47 15.47
CA LYS A 151 -2.53 15.16 14.09
C LYS A 151 -2.57 13.64 13.90
N ALA A 152 -3.30 12.96 14.78
CA ALA A 152 -3.48 11.53 14.65
C ALA A 152 -4.32 11.24 13.40
N TRP A 153 -3.94 10.20 12.70
CA TRP A 153 -4.64 9.68 11.53
C TRP A 153 -4.48 8.15 11.54
N LYS A 154 -5.43 7.48 10.88
CA LYS A 154 -5.39 6.05 10.63
C LYS A 154 -5.51 5.81 9.14
N ALA A 155 -4.74 4.85 8.64
CA ALA A 155 -4.88 4.32 7.29
C ALA A 155 -5.15 2.81 7.37
N VAL A 156 -6.17 2.37 6.65
CA VAL A 156 -6.46 0.95 6.40
C VAL A 156 -6.18 0.69 4.94
N GLN A 157 -5.46 -0.40 4.66
CA GLN A 157 -4.96 -0.71 3.34
C GLN A 157 -5.28 -2.14 2.95
N VAL A 158 -5.70 -2.33 1.70
CA VAL A 158 -5.79 -3.65 1.06
C VAL A 158 -4.86 -3.68 -0.13
N TRP A 159 -3.98 -4.67 -0.17
CA TRP A 159 -3.03 -4.89 -1.24
C TRP A 159 -3.34 -6.19 -1.99
N ARG A 160 -3.40 -6.09 -3.32
CA ARG A 160 -3.70 -7.21 -4.22
C ARG A 160 -2.84 -7.19 -5.48
N MET A 161 -2.80 -8.32 -6.16
CA MET A 161 -2.33 -8.37 -7.55
C MET A 161 -3.52 -8.29 -8.49
N GLU A 162 -3.43 -7.45 -9.52
CA GLU A 162 -4.48 -7.26 -10.51
C GLU A 162 -3.84 -7.14 -11.90
N GLY A 163 -4.05 -8.14 -12.76
CA GLY A 163 -3.49 -8.12 -14.12
C GLY A 163 -1.97 -7.94 -14.17
N GLY A 164 -1.23 -8.50 -13.20
CA GLY A 164 0.23 -8.34 -13.08
C GLY A 164 0.71 -7.04 -12.43
N ARG A 165 -0.22 -6.15 -12.03
CA ARG A 165 0.07 -4.94 -11.27
C ARG A 165 -0.11 -5.18 -9.78
N PHE A 166 0.66 -4.46 -8.97
CA PHE A 166 0.49 -4.45 -7.52
C PHE A 166 -0.36 -3.23 -7.15
N VAL A 167 -1.57 -3.49 -6.63
CA VAL A 167 -2.59 -2.47 -6.37
C VAL A 167 -2.80 -2.33 -4.88
N ARG A 168 -2.79 -1.08 -4.41
CA ARG A 168 -3.08 -0.68 -3.03
C ARG A 168 -4.33 0.18 -3.00
N ARG A 169 -5.37 -0.26 -2.29
CA ARG A 169 -6.50 0.59 -1.90
C ARG A 169 -6.31 1.05 -0.47
N VAL A 170 -6.49 2.34 -0.22
CA VAL A 170 -6.29 2.96 1.09
C VAL A 170 -7.51 3.79 1.45
N VAL A 171 -7.96 3.61 2.69
CA VAL A 171 -8.85 4.55 3.38
C VAL A 171 -8.01 5.25 4.44
N THR A 172 -7.96 6.58 4.41
CA THR A 172 -7.31 7.37 5.45
C THR A 172 -8.35 8.23 6.17
N THR A 173 -8.31 8.20 7.50
CA THR A 173 -9.21 8.98 8.38
C THR A 173 -8.39 9.81 9.35
N GLY A 174 -8.69 11.12 9.43
CA GLY A 174 -8.13 11.98 10.47
C GLY A 174 -8.80 11.74 11.83
N ALA A 175 -8.09 12.02 12.92
CA ALA A 175 -8.65 12.01 14.27
C ALA A 175 -9.21 13.40 14.66
N GLY A 176 -10.29 13.41 15.44
CA GLY A 176 -11.00 14.63 15.87
C GLY A 176 -12.18 14.95 14.94
N GLY A 177 -13.20 15.67 15.42
CA GLY A 177 -14.49 15.90 14.74
C GLY A 177 -14.44 16.63 13.39
N GLU A 178 -13.26 17.03 12.91
CA GLU A 178 -12.97 17.61 11.58
C GLU A 178 -12.05 16.71 10.74
N GLY A 179 -11.73 15.51 11.23
CA GLY A 179 -10.85 14.54 10.60
C GLY A 179 -11.46 14.03 9.30
N GLY A 180 -11.09 14.64 8.19
CA GLY A 180 -11.53 14.23 6.87
C GLY A 180 -11.28 12.74 6.61
N LYS A 181 -12.02 12.20 5.64
CA LYS A 181 -11.83 10.86 5.10
C LYS A 181 -11.38 10.97 3.64
N ALA A 182 -10.42 10.15 3.25
CA ALA A 182 -9.98 10.05 1.86
C ALA A 182 -9.82 8.59 1.45
N GLU A 183 -10.29 8.28 0.24
CA GLU A 183 -10.17 6.99 -0.42
C GLU A 183 -9.20 7.13 -1.58
N THR A 184 -8.27 6.19 -1.71
CA THR A 184 -7.20 6.29 -2.72
C THR A 184 -6.81 4.93 -3.25
N VAL A 185 -6.58 4.85 -4.56
CA VAL A 185 -6.00 3.70 -5.24
C VAL A 185 -4.60 4.08 -5.70
N LEU A 186 -3.59 3.31 -5.30
CA LEU A 186 -2.23 3.40 -5.85
C LEU A 186 -1.93 2.13 -6.63
N VAL A 187 -1.38 2.30 -7.83
CA VAL A 187 -1.10 1.20 -8.75
C VAL A 187 0.39 1.19 -9.08
N TYR A 188 1.01 0.03 -8.97
CA TYR A 188 2.44 -0.16 -9.21
C TYR A 188 2.67 -1.22 -10.29
N GLU A 189 3.61 -0.93 -11.19
CA GLU A 189 4.03 -1.79 -12.28
C GLU A 189 5.46 -2.28 -11.99
N PHE A 190 5.72 -3.55 -12.25
CA PHE A 190 7.02 -4.16 -11.97
C PHE A 190 8.09 -3.68 -12.97
N GLU A 191 9.28 -3.32 -12.49
CA GLU A 191 10.39 -2.80 -13.30
C GLU A 191 11.66 -3.68 -13.28
N GLY A 192 11.81 -4.60 -12.32
CA GLY A 192 12.98 -5.48 -12.23
C GLY A 192 13.39 -5.84 -10.81
#